data_AF-A0A3M1ZJ88-F1
#
_entry.id   AF-A0A3M1ZJ88-F1
#
_cell.length_a   1.000
_cell.length_b   1.000
_cell.length_c   1.000
_cell.angle_alpha   90.00
_cell.angle_beta   90.00
_cell.angle_gamma   90.00
#
_symmetry.space_group_name_H-M   'P 1'
#
loop_
_entity.id
_entity.type
_entity.pdbx_description
1 polymer ?
#
loop_
_entity_poly.entity_id
_entity_poly.type
_entity_poly.pdbx_seq_one_letter_code
_entity_poly.pdbx_strand_id
1 'polypeptide(L)'
;MNNWIGLLISIVYIFGMIGVAELLRRHRGYGTDFTRKVIHIGVGMLSWGLHILFDTPWFFIAAALAFMVLNWLDWRYGFFAAMASSDRSNLGTVYFPLAAAIVAYLFWEKQPLLVAALMPLTWGDGLAPVVGKAYGRRAYTVYTSRRTVEGSLAFLGGCLLFTWLALWLIPGTPDVGPATAVFPALVIALATTLTEAISIWGLDNLTVTAVATVILSLWPF
;
A
#
# COMPACT_ATOMS: atom_id res chain seq x y z
N MET A 1 -23.58 3.68 3.61
CA MET A 1 -23.91 3.92 2.18
C MET A 1 -24.18 2.57 1.54
N ASN A 2 -25.11 2.47 0.58
CA ASN A 2 -25.38 1.17 -0.08
C ASN A 2 -24.07 0.56 -0.61
N ASN A 3 -23.68 -0.61 -0.08
CA ASN A 3 -22.42 -1.30 -0.39
C ASN A 3 -22.22 -1.54 -1.90
N TRP A 4 -23.32 -1.68 -2.67
CA TRP A 4 -23.25 -1.79 -4.13
C TRP A 4 -22.77 -0.50 -4.80
N ILE A 5 -23.19 0.66 -4.28
CA ILE A 5 -22.71 1.97 -4.74
C ILE A 5 -21.24 2.14 -4.34
N GLY A 6 -20.87 1.77 -3.11
CA GLY A 6 -19.48 1.75 -2.66
C GLY A 6 -18.59 0.92 -3.59
N LEU A 7 -19.03 -0.29 -3.94
CA LEU A 7 -18.33 -1.18 -4.88
C LEU A 7 -18.20 -0.56 -6.27
N LEU A 8 -19.28 0.01 -6.82
CA LEU A 8 -19.24 0.69 -8.12
C LEU A 8 -18.25 1.85 -8.13
N ILE A 9 -18.26 2.68 -7.07
CA ILE A 9 -17.31 3.79 -6.92
C ILE A 9 -15.87 3.27 -6.86
N SER A 10 -15.60 2.23 -6.07
CA SER A 10 -14.26 1.63 -5.98
C SER A 10 -13.78 1.09 -7.33
N ILE A 11 -14.65 0.40 -8.09
CA ILE A 11 -14.32 -0.11 -9.42
C ILE A 11 -13.98 1.05 -10.37
N VAL A 12 -14.87 2.05 -10.47
CA VAL A 12 -14.65 3.23 -11.33
C VAL A 12 -13.35 3.94 -10.95
N TYR A 13 -13.07 4.10 -9.66
CA TYR A 13 -11.84 4.70 -9.17
C TYR A 13 -10.60 3.90 -9.55
N ILE A 14 -10.59 2.58 -9.33
CA ILE A 14 -9.43 1.72 -9.66
C ILE A 14 -9.14 1.75 -11.16
N PHE A 15 -10.16 1.56 -11.99
CA PHE A 15 -9.99 1.63 -13.45
C PHE A 15 -9.62 3.04 -13.92
N GLY A 16 -10.14 4.08 -13.26
CA GLY A 16 -9.71 5.46 -13.47
C GLY A 16 -8.22 5.66 -13.19
N MET A 17 -7.71 5.13 -12.07
CA MET A 17 -6.28 5.18 -11.73
C MET A 17 -5.41 4.42 -12.74
N ILE A 18 -5.85 3.25 -13.20
CA ILE A 18 -5.18 2.51 -14.28
C ILE A 18 -5.17 3.34 -15.57
N GLY A 19 -6.28 3.99 -15.92
CA GLY A 19 -6.39 4.89 -17.08
C GLY A 19 -5.45 6.10 -16.99
N VAL A 20 -5.36 6.74 -15.83
CA VAL A 20 -4.40 7.84 -15.57
C VAL A 20 -2.96 7.35 -15.73
N ALA A 21 -2.64 6.18 -15.18
CA ALA A 21 -1.30 5.60 -15.31
C ALA A 21 -0.95 5.25 -16.77
N GLU A 22 -1.91 4.74 -17.54
CA GLU A 22 -1.76 4.51 -18.98
C GLU A 22 -1.54 5.82 -19.75
N LEU A 23 -2.29 6.87 -19.42
CA LEU A 23 -2.14 8.20 -20.02
C LEU A 23 -0.74 8.78 -19.73
N LEU A 24 -0.27 8.64 -18.50
CA LEU A 24 1.09 9.02 -18.09
C LEU A 24 2.15 8.23 -18.87
N ARG A 25 1.95 6.92 -19.09
CA ARG A 25 2.86 6.10 -19.91
C ARG A 25 2.90 6.60 -21.36
N ARG A 26 1.73 6.77 -21.99
CA ARG A 26 1.62 7.10 -23.42
C ARG A 26 1.99 8.53 -23.76
N HIS A 27 1.52 9.51 -22.99
CA HIS A 27 1.70 10.93 -23.33
C HIS A 27 2.93 11.58 -22.71
N ARG A 28 3.41 11.07 -21.56
CA ARG A 28 4.61 11.61 -20.89
C ARG A 28 5.82 10.70 -21.01
N GLY A 29 5.67 9.51 -21.60
CA GLY A 29 6.77 8.57 -21.81
C GLY A 29 7.33 7.96 -20.52
N TYR A 30 6.59 8.03 -19.40
CA TYR A 30 7.05 7.44 -18.14
C TYR A 30 7.13 5.91 -18.24
N GLY A 31 8.16 5.31 -17.64
CA GLY A 31 8.34 3.86 -17.63
C GLY A 31 7.31 3.13 -16.77
N THR A 32 7.09 1.84 -17.06
CA THR A 32 6.13 0.98 -16.36
C THR A 32 6.40 0.87 -14.86
N ASP A 33 7.67 0.88 -14.45
CA ASP A 33 8.05 0.88 -13.03
C ASP A 33 7.41 2.05 -12.25
N PHE A 34 7.39 3.25 -12.87
CA PHE A 34 6.83 4.45 -12.26
C PHE A 34 5.30 4.42 -12.28
N THR A 35 4.70 4.13 -13.43
CA THR A 35 3.23 4.11 -13.57
C THR A 35 2.59 3.04 -12.69
N ARG A 36 3.27 1.90 -12.49
CA ARG A 36 2.85 0.87 -11.52
C ARG A 36 2.79 1.41 -10.09
N LYS A 37 3.76 2.24 -9.68
CA LYS A 37 3.77 2.85 -8.34
C LYS A 37 2.73 3.96 -8.19
N VAL A 38 2.35 4.65 -9.27
CA VAL A 38 1.18 5.54 -9.29
C VAL A 38 -0.12 4.76 -9.05
N ILE A 39 -0.31 3.61 -9.72
CA ILE A 39 -1.47 2.74 -9.48
C ILE A 39 -1.43 2.22 -8.04
N HIS A 40 -0.29 1.75 -7.56
CA HIS A 40 -0.10 1.22 -6.21
C HIS A 40 -0.51 2.21 -5.12
N ILE A 41 0.04 3.44 -5.15
CA ILE A 41 -0.33 4.50 -4.22
C ILE A 41 -1.80 4.87 -4.41
N GLY A 42 -2.22 5.10 -5.65
CA GLY A 42 -3.58 5.52 -5.99
C GLY A 42 -4.65 4.57 -5.47
N VAL A 43 -4.51 3.27 -5.76
CA VAL A 43 -5.43 2.23 -5.28
C VAL A 43 -5.35 2.09 -3.76
N GLY A 44 -4.15 2.15 -3.17
CA GLY A 44 -4.00 2.12 -1.71
C GLY A 44 -4.69 3.28 -0.99
N MET A 45 -4.79 4.44 -1.63
CA MET A 45 -5.52 5.60 -1.08
C MET A 45 -7.03 5.35 -0.93
N LEU A 46 -7.62 4.33 -1.58
CA LEU A 46 -9.01 3.94 -1.30
C LEU A 46 -9.23 3.57 0.17
N SER A 47 -8.20 3.08 0.87
CA SER A 47 -8.27 2.73 2.29
C SER A 47 -8.84 3.87 3.15
N TRP A 48 -8.48 5.12 2.83
CA TRP A 48 -8.93 6.32 3.54
C TRP A 48 -10.44 6.54 3.44
N GLY A 49 -11.06 6.08 2.35
CA GLY A 49 -12.50 6.23 2.10
C GLY A 49 -13.34 5.01 2.46
N LEU A 50 -12.77 3.89 2.88
CA LEU A 50 -13.52 2.63 3.05
C LEU A 50 -14.69 2.75 4.03
N HIS A 51 -14.47 3.44 5.15
CA HIS A 51 -15.49 3.67 6.17
C HIS A 51 -16.67 4.54 5.70
N ILE A 52 -16.48 5.32 4.62
CA ILE A 52 -17.53 6.12 3.98
C ILE A 52 -18.23 5.28 2.91
N LEU A 53 -17.44 4.48 2.18
CA LEU A 53 -17.89 3.72 1.01
C LEU A 53 -18.74 2.50 1.37
N PHE A 54 -18.45 1.84 2.48
CA PHE A 54 -19.04 0.56 2.84
C PHE A 54 -19.52 0.54 4.28
N ASP A 55 -20.66 -0.10 4.50
CA ASP A 55 -21.21 -0.37 5.83
C ASP A 55 -20.63 -1.66 6.43
N THR A 56 -20.18 -2.61 5.60
CA THR A 56 -19.61 -3.89 6.03
C THR A 56 -18.34 -4.24 5.26
N PRO A 57 -17.39 -5.00 5.84
CA PRO A 57 -16.11 -5.27 5.20
C PRO A 57 -16.23 -6.19 3.99
N TRP A 58 -17.28 -7.01 3.94
CA TRP A 58 -17.36 -8.18 3.06
C TRP A 58 -17.37 -7.83 1.58
N PHE A 59 -17.99 -6.71 1.20
CA PHE A 59 -17.98 -6.24 -0.18
C PHE A 59 -16.57 -5.81 -0.61
N PHE A 60 -15.88 -5.07 0.24
CA PHE A 60 -14.50 -4.68 -0.01
C PHE A 60 -13.56 -5.88 -0.03
N ILE A 61 -13.66 -6.80 0.94
CA ILE A 61 -12.85 -8.02 1.00
C ILE A 61 -13.07 -8.87 -0.25
N ALA A 62 -14.32 -9.10 -0.67
CA ALA A 62 -14.63 -9.85 -1.87
C ALA A 62 -14.03 -9.19 -3.12
N ALA A 63 -14.15 -7.85 -3.24
CA ALA A 63 -13.56 -7.09 -4.33
C ALA A 63 -12.03 -7.15 -4.34
N ALA A 64 -11.39 -7.03 -3.17
CA ALA A 64 -9.94 -7.11 -3.02
C ALA A 64 -9.42 -8.49 -3.41
N LEU A 65 -10.08 -9.57 -2.98
CA LEU A 65 -9.73 -10.94 -3.34
C LEU A 65 -9.99 -11.22 -4.83
N ALA A 66 -11.07 -10.71 -5.41
CA ALA A 66 -11.30 -10.79 -6.84
C ALA A 66 -10.20 -10.05 -7.62
N PHE A 67 -9.80 -8.87 -7.15
CA PHE A 67 -8.71 -8.10 -7.75
C PHE A 67 -7.35 -8.80 -7.59
N MET A 68 -7.10 -9.50 -6.48
CA MET A 68 -5.93 -10.38 -6.33
C MET A 68 -5.90 -11.46 -7.41
N VAL A 69 -7.03 -12.15 -7.64
CA VAL A 69 -7.14 -13.19 -8.68
C VAL A 69 -6.92 -12.58 -10.06
N LEU A 70 -7.49 -11.40 -10.35
CA LEU A 70 -7.25 -10.69 -11.61
C LEU A 70 -5.77 -10.33 -11.80
N ASN A 71 -5.08 -9.84 -10.77
CA ASN A 71 -3.65 -9.54 -10.83
C ASN A 71 -2.81 -10.81 -11.05
N TRP A 72 -3.21 -11.93 -10.44
CA TRP A 72 -2.55 -13.22 -10.66
C TRP A 72 -2.74 -13.73 -12.09
N LEU A 73 -3.95 -13.58 -12.66
CA LEU A 73 -4.22 -13.90 -14.06
C LEU A 73 -3.44 -12.97 -15.01
N ASP A 74 -3.39 -11.67 -14.71
CA ASP A 74 -2.59 -10.71 -15.48
C ASP A 74 -1.10 -11.05 -15.44
N TRP A 75 -0.58 -11.44 -14.28
CA TRP A 75 0.80 -11.94 -14.18
C TRP A 75 1.04 -13.18 -15.07
N ARG A 76 0.04 -14.07 -15.18
CA ARG A 76 0.14 -15.31 -15.97
C ARG A 76 -0.02 -15.09 -17.49
N TYR A 77 -0.85 -14.13 -17.91
CA TYR A 77 -1.30 -13.97 -19.30
C TYR A 77 -0.98 -12.61 -19.94
N GLY A 78 -0.74 -11.55 -19.16
CA GLY A 78 -0.28 -10.22 -19.62
C GLY A 78 -1.33 -9.36 -20.32
N PHE A 79 -2.43 -9.05 -19.64
CA PHE A 79 -3.53 -8.22 -20.15
C PHE A 79 -3.27 -6.71 -20.05
N PHE A 80 -2.60 -6.24 -18.98
CA PHE A 80 -2.43 -4.83 -18.67
C PHE A 80 -0.98 -4.36 -18.73
N ALA A 81 -0.59 -3.74 -19.85
CA ALA A 81 0.77 -3.23 -20.05
C ALA A 81 1.24 -2.18 -19.00
N ALA A 82 0.31 -1.44 -18.38
CA ALA A 82 0.65 -0.44 -17.35
C ALA A 82 1.02 -1.08 -15.99
N MET A 83 0.57 -2.31 -15.75
CA MET A 83 0.83 -3.07 -14.53
C MET A 83 1.92 -4.13 -14.70
N ALA A 84 2.32 -4.40 -15.95
CA ALA A 84 3.37 -5.34 -16.29
C ALA A 84 4.66 -5.04 -15.50
N SER A 85 5.06 -5.99 -14.65
CA SER A 85 6.32 -5.94 -13.93
C SER A 85 7.48 -6.21 -14.89
N SER A 86 8.55 -5.40 -14.78
CA SER A 86 9.85 -5.67 -15.40
C SER A 86 10.51 -6.93 -14.83
N ASP A 87 10.15 -7.31 -13.59
CA ASP A 87 10.59 -8.52 -12.92
C ASP A 87 9.39 -9.47 -12.68
N ARG A 88 9.33 -10.56 -13.46
CA ARG A 88 8.26 -11.57 -13.37
C ARG A 88 8.31 -12.40 -12.08
N SER A 89 9.38 -12.34 -11.29
CA SER A 89 9.44 -13.02 -9.99
C SER A 89 8.69 -12.27 -8.88
N ASN A 90 8.37 -10.99 -9.10
CA ASN A 90 7.71 -10.14 -8.11
C ASN A 90 6.17 -10.22 -8.22
N LEU A 91 5.55 -10.90 -7.26
CA LEU A 91 4.09 -11.04 -7.12
C LEU A 91 3.46 -9.94 -6.25
N GLY A 92 4.14 -8.81 -6.05
CA GLY A 92 3.69 -7.73 -5.17
C GLY A 92 2.32 -7.16 -5.51
N THR A 93 1.94 -7.12 -6.80
CA THR A 93 0.59 -6.71 -7.25
C THR A 93 -0.51 -7.69 -6.85
N VAL A 94 -0.17 -8.97 -6.63
CA VAL A 94 -1.07 -9.99 -6.10
C VAL A 94 -1.13 -9.90 -4.57
N TYR A 95 -0.01 -9.64 -3.91
CA TYR A 95 0.05 -9.57 -2.45
C TYR A 95 -0.61 -8.32 -1.86
N PHE A 96 -0.64 -7.20 -2.58
CA PHE A 96 -1.24 -5.96 -2.09
C PHE A 96 -2.74 -6.12 -1.76
N PRO A 97 -3.61 -6.60 -2.67
CA PRO A 97 -5.04 -6.74 -2.35
C PRO A 97 -5.30 -7.80 -1.28
N LEU A 98 -4.44 -8.82 -1.17
CA LEU A 98 -4.49 -9.80 -0.09
C LEU A 98 -4.22 -9.15 1.27
N ALA A 99 -3.14 -8.36 1.37
CA ALA A 99 -2.80 -7.62 2.58
C ALA A 99 -3.94 -6.65 2.99
N ALA A 100 -4.52 -5.94 2.01
CA ALA A 100 -5.66 -5.06 2.24
C ALA A 100 -6.90 -5.80 2.75
N ALA A 101 -7.21 -6.98 2.18
CA ALA A 101 -8.34 -7.81 2.64
C ALA A 101 -8.14 -8.29 4.09
N ILE A 102 -6.93 -8.73 4.44
CA ILE A 102 -6.61 -9.17 5.81
C ILE A 102 -6.73 -8.01 6.80
N VAL A 103 -6.17 -6.85 6.48
CA VAL A 103 -6.26 -5.66 7.34
C VAL A 103 -7.71 -5.20 7.50
N ALA A 104 -8.49 -5.19 6.42
CA ALA A 104 -9.91 -4.86 6.49
C ALA A 104 -10.68 -5.84 7.37
N TYR A 105 -10.38 -7.14 7.32
CA TYR A 105 -10.99 -8.12 8.21
C TYR A 105 -10.65 -7.87 9.69
N LEU A 106 -9.39 -7.54 10.00
CA LEU A 106 -8.91 -7.38 11.37
C LEU A 106 -9.32 -6.04 12.01
N PHE A 107 -9.33 -4.96 11.23
CA PHE A 107 -9.49 -3.59 11.73
C PHE A 107 -10.73 -2.87 11.18
N TRP A 108 -11.74 -3.58 10.66
CA TRP A 108 -12.95 -2.94 10.13
C TRP A 108 -13.58 -1.93 11.11
N GLU A 109 -13.75 -2.37 12.36
CA GLU A 109 -14.34 -1.56 13.44
C GLU A 109 -13.35 -0.54 14.05
N LYS A 110 -12.07 -0.59 13.62
CA LYS A 110 -10.97 0.26 14.10
C LYS A 110 -10.36 1.01 12.92
N GLN A 111 -11.15 1.89 12.31
CA GLN A 111 -10.84 2.57 11.05
C GLN A 111 -9.47 3.27 11.04
N PRO A 112 -9.03 3.97 12.11
CA PRO A 112 -7.70 4.59 12.12
C PRO A 112 -6.59 3.55 11.99
N LEU A 113 -6.73 2.39 12.64
CA LEU A 113 -5.75 1.30 12.57
C LEU A 113 -5.77 0.61 11.20
N LEU A 114 -6.95 0.45 10.59
CA LEU A 114 -7.09 -0.09 9.24
C LEU A 114 -6.28 0.71 8.24
N VAL A 115 -6.49 2.03 8.21
CA VAL A 115 -5.78 2.92 7.27
C VAL A 115 -4.30 2.95 7.63
N ALA A 116 -3.94 3.14 8.90
CA ALA A 116 -2.55 3.20 9.36
C ALA A 116 -1.75 1.94 8.99
N ALA A 117 -2.32 0.74 9.15
CA ALA A 117 -1.67 -0.53 8.82
C ALA A 117 -1.32 -0.68 7.33
N LEU A 118 -2.04 0.04 6.44
CA LEU A 118 -1.81 0.01 5.01
C LEU A 118 -0.85 1.10 4.51
N MET A 119 -0.49 2.09 5.33
CA MET A 119 0.38 3.20 4.91
C MET A 119 1.84 2.81 4.64
N PRO A 120 2.49 1.89 5.38
CA PRO A 120 3.82 1.39 5.01
C PRO A 120 3.81 0.76 3.61
N LEU A 121 2.77 -0.01 3.31
CA LEU A 121 2.58 -0.63 2.00
C LEU A 121 2.25 0.41 0.93
N THR A 122 1.34 1.34 1.20
CA THR A 122 0.85 2.31 0.21
C THR A 122 1.90 3.37 -0.11
N TRP A 123 2.36 4.10 0.91
CA TRP A 123 3.26 5.23 0.74
C TRP A 123 4.72 4.88 0.91
N GLY A 124 5.05 3.98 1.85
CA GLY A 124 6.43 3.52 2.03
C GLY A 124 6.95 2.81 0.79
N ASP A 125 6.37 1.64 0.46
CA ASP A 125 6.75 0.85 -0.72
C ASP A 125 6.45 1.59 -2.04
N GLY A 126 5.47 2.49 -2.05
CA GLY A 126 5.19 3.37 -3.19
C GLY A 126 6.34 4.33 -3.52
N LEU A 127 6.88 5.02 -2.50
CA LEU A 127 7.88 6.07 -2.68
C LEU A 127 9.31 5.54 -2.78
N ALA A 128 9.64 4.47 -2.06
CA ALA A 128 11.00 3.92 -1.97
C ALA A 128 11.68 3.68 -3.34
N PRO A 129 11.07 2.98 -4.31
CA PRO A 129 11.69 2.76 -5.61
C PRO A 129 11.67 4.02 -6.49
N VAL A 130 10.71 4.94 -6.32
CA VAL A 130 10.64 6.19 -7.09
C VAL A 130 11.82 7.10 -6.69
N VAL A 131 11.99 7.33 -5.40
CA VAL A 131 13.11 8.14 -4.88
C VAL A 131 14.43 7.41 -5.07
N GLY A 132 14.47 6.10 -4.82
CA GLY A 132 15.67 5.30 -4.99
C GLY A 132 16.20 5.30 -6.43
N LYS A 133 15.32 5.29 -7.43
CA LYS A 133 15.71 5.37 -8.85
C LYS A 133 16.14 6.79 -9.26
N ALA A 134 15.50 7.83 -8.72
CA ALA A 134 15.77 9.22 -9.10
C ALA A 134 17.02 9.80 -8.39
N TYR A 135 17.24 9.44 -7.13
CA TYR A 135 18.23 10.07 -6.25
C TYR A 135 19.18 9.08 -5.57
N GLY A 136 19.01 7.77 -5.79
CA GLY A 136 19.81 6.74 -5.13
C GLY A 136 21.30 6.84 -5.48
N ARG A 137 22.13 7.03 -4.45
CA ARG A 137 23.60 7.05 -4.58
C ARG A 137 24.25 5.95 -3.77
N ARG A 138 23.63 5.56 -2.65
CA ARG A 138 24.16 4.57 -1.72
C ARG A 138 23.38 3.28 -1.83
N ALA A 139 23.76 2.44 -2.78
CA ALA A 139 23.12 1.14 -2.98
C ALA A 139 23.63 0.11 -1.96
N TYR A 140 22.73 -0.75 -1.50
CA TYR A 140 23.06 -1.94 -0.73
C TYR A 140 22.26 -3.13 -1.28
N THR A 141 22.75 -4.33 -1.02
CA THR A 141 22.13 -5.55 -1.51
C THR A 141 21.94 -6.51 -0.36
N VAL A 142 20.71 -7.01 -0.19
CA VAL A 142 20.38 -8.11 0.70
C VAL A 142 19.95 -9.29 -0.15
N TYR A 143 20.76 -10.36 -0.15
CA TYR A 143 20.59 -11.52 -1.02
C TYR A 143 20.48 -11.12 -2.50
N THR A 144 19.33 -11.31 -3.14
CA THR A 144 19.07 -10.91 -4.55
C THR A 144 18.41 -9.53 -4.68
N SER A 145 18.06 -8.87 -3.58
CA SER A 145 17.35 -7.59 -3.58
C SER A 145 18.33 -6.42 -3.48
N ARG A 146 18.35 -5.55 -4.49
CA ARG A 146 19.16 -4.33 -4.51
C ARG A 146 18.29 -3.13 -4.17
N ARG A 147 18.64 -2.40 -3.11
CA ARG A 147 17.95 -1.19 -2.64
C ARG A 147 18.94 -0.03 -2.49
N THR A 148 18.44 1.16 -2.17
CA THR A 148 19.27 2.34 -1.89
C THR A 148 18.88 2.97 -0.57
N VAL A 149 19.85 3.52 0.16
CA VAL A 149 19.60 4.20 1.44
C VAL A 149 18.60 5.35 1.24
N GLU A 150 18.70 6.08 0.12
CA GLU A 150 17.76 7.15 -0.20
C GLU A 150 16.32 6.64 -0.42
N GLY A 151 16.16 5.46 -1.01
CA GLY A 151 14.87 4.78 -1.12
C GLY A 151 14.32 4.37 0.25
N SER A 152 15.17 3.84 1.14
CA SER A 152 14.77 3.46 2.51
C SER A 152 14.37 4.68 3.36
N LEU A 153 15.04 5.82 3.19
CA LEU A 153 14.66 7.08 3.84
C LEU A 153 13.32 7.61 3.30
N ALA A 154 13.06 7.45 2.00
CA ALA A 154 11.76 7.77 1.43
C ALA A 154 10.66 6.85 1.94
N PHE A 155 10.94 5.55 2.08
CA PHE A 155 10.04 4.60 2.73
C PHE A 155 9.68 5.10 4.15
N LEU A 156 10.71 5.36 4.96
CA LEU A 156 10.56 5.78 6.36
C LEU A 156 9.74 7.07 6.45
N GLY A 157 10.07 8.08 5.66
CA GLY A 157 9.39 9.38 5.67
C GLY A 157 7.93 9.29 5.22
N GLY A 158 7.66 8.57 4.13
CA GLY A 158 6.30 8.33 3.64
C GLY A 158 5.47 7.53 4.63
N CYS A 159 6.03 6.43 5.14
CA CYS A 159 5.39 5.61 6.15
C CYS A 159 5.07 6.43 7.41
N LEU A 160 6.04 7.17 7.95
CA LEU A 160 5.85 7.98 9.15
C LEU A 160 4.74 9.01 8.97
N LEU A 161 4.82 9.82 7.90
CA LEU A 161 3.87 10.90 7.65
C LEU A 161 2.45 10.35 7.50
N PHE A 162 2.25 9.36 6.62
CA PHE A 162 0.90 8.91 6.30
C PHE A 162 0.31 7.99 7.38
N THR A 163 1.14 7.23 8.12
CA THR A 163 0.66 6.48 9.29
C THR A 163 0.23 7.45 10.40
N TRP A 164 1.01 8.50 10.65
CA TRP A 164 0.64 9.56 11.61
C TRP A 164 -0.65 10.27 11.21
N LEU A 165 -0.78 10.67 9.94
CA LEU A 165 -2.01 11.28 9.43
C LEU A 165 -3.21 10.33 9.51
N ALA A 166 -3.01 9.03 9.23
CA ALA A 166 -4.09 8.05 9.31
C ALA A 166 -4.59 7.86 10.75
N LEU A 167 -3.69 7.76 11.73
CA LEU A 167 -4.06 7.65 13.13
C LEU A 167 -4.78 8.91 13.65
N TRP A 168 -4.39 10.10 13.16
CA TRP A 168 -4.94 11.36 13.63
C TRP A 168 -6.24 11.78 12.91
N LEU A 169 -6.27 11.71 11.58
CA LEU A 169 -7.35 12.30 10.79
C LEU A 169 -8.53 11.36 10.56
N ILE A 170 -8.31 10.04 10.62
CA ILE A 170 -9.40 9.09 10.45
C ILE A 170 -10.20 9.03 11.75
N PRO A 171 -11.52 9.28 11.72
CA PRO A 171 -12.35 9.13 12.90
C PRO A 171 -12.55 7.64 13.21
N GLY A 172 -12.68 7.29 14.48
CA GLY A 172 -13.03 5.94 14.90
C GLY A 172 -12.42 5.58 16.25
N THR A 173 -12.32 4.28 16.50
CA THR A 173 -11.65 3.77 17.70
C THR A 173 -10.31 3.14 17.32
N PRO A 174 -9.21 3.47 18.00
CA PRO A 174 -9.07 4.48 19.06
C PRO A 174 -9.15 5.92 18.51
N ASP A 175 -9.57 6.86 19.36
CA ASP A 175 -9.46 8.30 19.07
C ASP A 175 -8.06 8.78 19.48
N VAL A 176 -7.23 9.11 18.49
CA VAL A 176 -5.80 9.41 18.71
C VAL A 176 -5.51 10.85 18.32
N GLY A 177 -5.11 11.65 19.31
CA GLY A 177 -4.66 13.02 19.08
C GLY A 177 -3.36 13.08 18.25
N PRO A 178 -3.08 14.23 17.61
CA PRO A 178 -1.90 14.38 16.74
C PRO A 178 -0.58 14.14 17.49
N ALA A 179 -0.48 14.56 18.74
CA ALA A 179 0.73 14.35 19.54
C ALA A 179 0.93 12.88 19.94
N THR A 180 -0.14 12.18 20.33
CA THR A 180 -0.09 10.77 20.75
C THR A 180 0.10 9.82 19.58
N ALA A 181 -0.30 10.21 18.36
CA ALA A 181 -0.09 9.44 17.13
C ALA A 181 1.39 9.37 16.68
N VAL A 182 2.25 10.29 17.11
CA VAL A 182 3.65 10.37 16.63
C VAL A 182 4.43 9.11 17.01
N PHE A 183 4.32 8.66 18.26
CA PHE A 183 5.11 7.55 18.77
C PHE A 183 4.78 6.20 18.09
N PRO A 184 3.50 5.76 17.99
CA PRO A 184 3.17 4.54 17.24
C PRO A 184 3.58 4.65 15.76
N ALA A 185 3.36 5.80 15.11
CA ALA A 185 3.75 5.99 13.72
C ALA A 185 5.27 5.87 13.51
N LEU A 186 6.07 6.41 14.44
CA LEU A 186 7.53 6.28 14.41
C LEU A 186 7.99 4.83 14.59
N VAL A 187 7.41 4.10 15.55
CA VAL A 187 7.74 2.68 15.78
C VAL A 187 7.39 1.85 14.56
N ILE A 188 6.21 2.05 13.96
CA ILE A 188 5.80 1.37 12.73
C ILE A 188 6.74 1.71 11.58
N ALA A 189 7.05 2.99 11.36
CA ALA A 189 7.92 3.41 10.27
C ALA A 189 9.32 2.81 10.39
N LEU A 190 9.92 2.81 11.58
CA LEU A 190 11.23 2.20 11.81
C LEU A 190 11.19 0.67 11.59
N ALA A 191 10.24 -0.02 12.21
CA ALA A 191 10.14 -1.47 12.13
C ALA A 191 9.86 -1.96 10.70
N THR A 192 8.96 -1.28 9.99
CA THR A 192 8.63 -1.62 8.60
C THR A 192 9.73 -1.25 7.62
N THR A 193 10.47 -0.16 7.85
CA THR A 193 11.67 0.17 7.04
C THR A 193 12.75 -0.90 7.19
N LEU A 194 13.01 -1.37 8.41
CA LEU A 194 13.96 -2.46 8.65
C LEU A 194 13.49 -3.76 8.02
N THR A 195 12.18 -4.05 8.10
CA THR A 195 11.56 -5.23 7.49
C THR A 195 11.68 -5.20 5.97
N GLU A 196 11.39 -4.04 5.36
CA GLU A 196 11.57 -3.82 3.92
C GLU A 196 13.02 -4.03 3.51
N ALA A 197 13.96 -3.47 4.28
CA ALA A 197 15.38 -3.51 3.95
C ALA A 197 15.95 -4.93 3.86
N ILE A 198 15.41 -5.87 4.66
CA ILE A 198 15.83 -7.28 4.67
C ILE A 198 14.92 -8.20 3.83
N SER A 199 13.80 -7.69 3.33
CA SER A 199 12.82 -8.51 2.61
C SER A 199 13.31 -8.91 1.22
N ILE A 200 12.96 -10.14 0.84
CA ILE A 200 13.36 -10.80 -0.41
C ILE A 200 12.13 -11.17 -1.25
N TRP A 201 12.32 -11.34 -2.56
CA TRP A 201 11.31 -11.87 -3.50
C TRP A 201 9.95 -11.14 -3.53
N GLY A 202 9.91 -9.85 -3.19
CA GLY A 202 8.66 -9.07 -3.19
C GLY A 202 7.68 -9.48 -2.07
N LEU A 203 8.16 -10.22 -1.06
CA LEU A 203 7.39 -10.57 0.14
C LEU A 203 7.22 -9.38 1.10
N ASP A 204 7.93 -8.27 0.85
CA ASP A 204 7.79 -7.03 1.61
C ASP A 204 6.34 -6.59 1.71
N ASN A 205 5.56 -6.75 0.64
CA ASN A 205 4.16 -6.35 0.66
C ASN A 205 3.33 -7.05 1.75
N LEU A 206 3.64 -8.30 2.08
CA LEU A 206 2.98 -9.02 3.18
C LEU A 206 3.67 -8.76 4.51
N THR A 207 5.00 -8.77 4.55
CA THR A 207 5.75 -8.66 5.81
C THR A 207 5.66 -7.27 6.43
N VAL A 208 5.74 -6.19 5.65
CA VAL A 208 5.61 -4.82 6.18
C VAL A 208 4.20 -4.57 6.72
N THR A 209 3.17 -5.04 6.02
CA THR A 209 1.78 -4.91 6.49
C THR A 209 1.53 -5.76 7.72
N ALA A 210 2.07 -6.98 7.78
CA ALA A 210 1.96 -7.83 8.96
C ALA A 210 2.63 -7.20 10.19
N VAL A 211 3.85 -6.66 10.04
CA VAL A 211 4.56 -5.97 11.12
C VAL A 211 3.78 -4.76 11.61
N ALA A 212 3.27 -3.92 10.71
CA ALA A 212 2.45 -2.77 11.09
C ALA A 212 1.17 -3.20 11.82
N THR A 213 0.51 -4.25 11.33
CA THR A 213 -0.71 -4.81 11.92
C THR A 213 -0.47 -5.34 13.33
N VAL A 214 0.62 -6.07 13.56
CA VAL A 214 0.99 -6.60 14.88
C VAL A 214 1.33 -5.48 15.85
N ILE A 215 2.07 -4.47 15.41
CA ILE A 215 2.38 -3.31 16.28
C ILE A 215 1.09 -2.60 16.68
N LEU A 216 0.21 -2.29 15.72
CA LEU A 216 -1.05 -1.59 15.98
C LEU A 216 -2.02 -2.42 16.85
N SER A 217 -2.05 -3.74 16.71
CA SER A 217 -2.95 -4.59 17.51
C SER A 217 -2.54 -4.70 18.98
N LEU A 218 -1.23 -4.57 19.27
CA LEU A 218 -0.67 -4.65 20.61
C LEU A 218 -0.44 -3.27 21.25
N TRP A 219 -0.62 -2.18 20.50
CA TRP A 219 -0.32 -0.84 20.97
C TRP A 219 -1.36 -0.36 22.01
N PRO A 220 -0.92 0.14 23.18
CA PRO A 220 -1.81 0.65 24.22
C PRO A 220 -2.20 2.11 23.92
N PHE A 221 -3.20 2.28 23.05
CA PHE A 221 -3.77 3.59 22.70
C PHE A 221 -4.53 4.24 23.87
#